data_AF-A0A962IA89-F1
#
_entry.id   AF-A0A962IA89-F1
#
_cell.length_a   1.000
_cell.length_b   1.000
_cell.length_c   1.000
_cell.angle_alpha   90.00
_cell.angle_beta   90.00
_cell.angle_gamma   90.00
#
_symmetry.space_group_name_H-M   'P 1'
#
loop_
_entity.id
_entity.type
_entity.pdbx_description
1 polymer ?
#
loop_
_entity_poly.entity_id
_entity_poly.type
_entity_poly.pdbx_seq_one_letter_code
_entity_poly.pdbx_strand_id
1 'polypeptide(L)'
;MSRCVRRAWLCGEDRLTGKCYDHRRGWVVTRLKELASIFGVRVLAYAAMSNHLHLALEFDPAWVEGWTDGECLDRWLRLYCPADYSEQQKANRITNWLAQPERIQQIRLRLASVSEFMKCLNEHIARMANLEDGCTGRFWEGRFKCQRLLDEQAVLSAMVYVDLNPIREAMATDLESSDYTSIQQRLRETAERL
;
A
#
# COMPACT_ATOMS: atom_id res chain seq x y z
N MET A 1 -3.84 -5.84 -8.29
CA MET A 1 -4.31 -4.66 -9.07
C MET A 1 -5.59 -4.10 -8.47
N SER A 2 -5.63 -2.80 -8.18
CA SER A 2 -6.85 -2.05 -7.83
C SER A 2 -7.13 -0.99 -8.91
N ARG A 3 -8.39 -0.77 -9.31
CA ARG A 3 -8.78 0.17 -10.36
C ARG A 3 -9.84 1.15 -9.86
N CYS A 4 -9.69 2.43 -10.20
CA CYS A 4 -10.63 3.50 -9.85
C CYS A 4 -11.89 3.43 -10.71
N VAL A 5 -13.03 3.85 -10.15
CA VAL A 5 -14.28 3.95 -10.90
C VAL A 5 -14.11 4.86 -12.12
N ARG A 6 -14.93 4.65 -13.16
CA ARG A 6 -14.87 5.46 -14.38
C ARG A 6 -14.95 6.96 -14.02
N ARG A 7 -13.95 7.73 -14.48
CA ARG A 7 -13.74 9.17 -14.20
C ARG A 7 -13.22 9.53 -12.80
N ALA A 8 -12.95 8.57 -11.93
CA ALA A 8 -12.08 8.80 -10.77
C ALA A 8 -10.63 8.64 -11.23
N TRP A 9 -9.86 9.71 -11.10
CA TRP A 9 -8.43 9.71 -11.41
C TRP A 9 -7.66 9.34 -10.14
N LEU A 10 -6.88 8.26 -10.21
CA LEU A 10 -5.93 7.93 -9.15
C LEU A 10 -4.82 8.97 -9.17
N CYS A 11 -4.24 9.22 -10.34
CA CYS A 11 -3.16 10.14 -10.64
C CYS A 11 -3.31 10.61 -12.10
N GLY A 12 -2.47 11.53 -12.58
CA GLY A 12 -2.51 11.99 -13.98
C GLY A 12 -3.33 13.24 -14.18
N GLU A 13 -3.31 13.73 -15.41
CA GLU A 13 -4.13 14.86 -15.84
C GLU A 13 -5.49 14.40 -16.34
N ASP A 14 -6.55 14.96 -15.77
CA ASP A 14 -7.89 14.83 -16.31
C ASP A 14 -8.08 15.72 -17.53
N ARG A 15 -7.94 15.15 -18.72
CA ARG A 15 -8.05 15.88 -20.00
C ARG A 15 -9.38 16.63 -20.19
N LEU A 16 -10.43 16.28 -19.45
CA LEU A 16 -11.72 16.98 -19.55
C LEU A 16 -11.76 18.26 -18.72
N THR A 17 -11.13 18.25 -17.54
CA THR A 17 -11.16 19.39 -16.60
C THR A 17 -9.85 20.16 -16.56
N GLY A 18 -8.77 19.61 -17.13
CA GLY A 18 -7.41 20.12 -17.03
C GLY A 18 -6.78 19.96 -15.64
N LYS A 19 -7.46 19.29 -14.69
CA LYS A 19 -6.96 19.14 -13.32
C LYS A 19 -5.90 18.03 -13.26
N CYS A 20 -4.76 18.35 -12.68
CA CYS A 20 -3.66 17.40 -12.47
C CYS A 20 -3.76 16.77 -11.07
N TYR A 21 -3.67 15.44 -11.01
CA TYR A 21 -3.75 14.63 -9.79
C TYR A 21 -2.45 13.87 -9.50
N ASP A 22 -1.34 14.23 -10.14
CA ASP A 22 -0.07 13.52 -10.01
C ASP A 22 0.49 13.49 -8.59
N HIS A 23 0.18 14.49 -7.78
CA HIS A 23 0.55 14.53 -6.36
C HIS A 23 0.01 13.34 -5.57
N ARG A 24 -1.10 12.73 -6.01
CA ARG A 24 -1.69 11.54 -5.38
C ARG A 24 -0.77 10.31 -5.48
N ARG A 25 0.18 10.25 -6.43
CA ARG A 25 1.21 9.18 -6.45
C ARG A 25 2.03 9.19 -5.18
N GLY A 26 2.37 10.38 -4.67
CA GLY A 26 3.06 10.55 -3.40
C GLY A 26 2.26 9.97 -2.23
N TRP A 27 0.93 10.17 -2.20
CA TRP A 27 0.07 9.59 -1.17
C TRP A 27 0.11 8.06 -1.17
N VAL A 28 0.05 7.46 -2.36
CA VAL A 28 0.13 5.99 -2.52
C VAL A 28 1.46 5.48 -2.01
N VAL A 29 2.58 6.07 -2.42
CA VAL A 29 3.93 5.63 -2.02
C VAL A 29 4.14 5.78 -0.51
N THR A 30 3.77 6.92 0.07
CA THR A 30 3.89 7.17 1.51
C THR A 30 3.07 6.15 2.30
N ARG A 31 1.82 5.92 1.90
CA ARG A 31 0.95 4.96 2.59
C ARG A 31 1.43 3.51 2.44
N LEU A 32 1.95 3.14 1.26
CA LEU A 32 2.55 1.82 1.04
C LEU A 32 3.73 1.58 1.98
N LYS A 33 4.64 2.55 2.11
CA LYS A 33 5.81 2.47 3.00
C LYS A 33 5.39 2.35 4.47
N GLU A 34 4.41 3.14 4.89
CA GLU A 34 3.85 3.07 6.23
C GLU A 34 3.25 1.68 6.52
N LEU A 35 2.40 1.17 5.64
CA LEU A 35 1.77 -0.15 5.83
C LEU A 35 2.79 -1.29 5.78
N ALA A 36 3.84 -1.19 4.96
CA ALA A 36 4.93 -2.16 4.94
C ALA A 36 5.72 -2.22 6.26
N SER A 37 5.73 -1.13 7.04
CA SER A 37 6.34 -1.12 8.38
C SER A 37 5.45 -1.75 9.47
N ILE A 38 4.16 -1.97 9.16
CA ILE A 38 3.14 -2.42 10.13
C ILE A 38 2.77 -3.88 9.88
N PHE A 39 2.61 -4.28 8.62
CA PHE A 39 2.18 -5.62 8.23
C PHE A 39 3.38 -6.55 8.03
N GLY A 40 3.14 -7.85 8.11
CA GLY A 40 4.11 -8.88 7.72
C GLY A 40 4.19 -9.00 6.20
N VAL A 41 4.61 -7.93 5.54
CA VAL A 41 4.63 -7.81 4.08
C VAL A 41 5.93 -7.14 3.64
N ARG A 42 6.44 -7.57 2.49
CA ARG A 42 7.49 -6.88 1.76
C ARG A 42 6.94 -6.42 0.42
N VAL A 43 7.13 -5.14 0.11
CA VAL A 43 6.76 -4.58 -1.18
C VAL A 43 7.93 -4.80 -2.14
N LEU A 44 7.75 -5.71 -3.11
CA LEU A 44 8.80 -6.05 -4.08
C LEU A 44 8.82 -5.07 -5.26
N ALA A 45 7.62 -4.73 -5.75
CA ALA A 45 7.45 -3.75 -6.81
C ALA A 45 6.11 -3.03 -6.71
N TYR A 46 6.04 -1.80 -7.21
CA TYR A 46 4.80 -1.06 -7.34
C TYR A 46 4.82 -0.10 -8.52
N ALA A 47 3.65 0.16 -9.09
CA ALA A 47 3.43 1.17 -10.11
C ALA A 47 2.07 1.85 -9.90
N ALA A 48 2.10 3.16 -9.60
CA ALA A 48 0.93 4.01 -9.46
C ALA A 48 0.57 4.68 -10.79
N MET A 49 -0.37 4.07 -11.51
CA MET A 49 -0.82 4.53 -12.83
C MET A 49 -1.91 5.59 -12.69
N SER A 50 -2.37 6.14 -13.81
CA SER A 50 -3.40 7.19 -13.82
C SER A 50 -4.74 6.77 -13.21
N ASN A 51 -5.16 5.51 -13.41
CA ASN A 51 -6.46 5.01 -12.93
C ASN A 51 -6.37 3.67 -12.18
N HIS A 52 -5.18 3.14 -11.94
CA HIS A 52 -5.00 1.86 -11.26
C HIS A 52 -3.65 1.73 -10.56
N LEU A 53 -3.57 0.79 -9.62
CA LEU A 53 -2.37 0.48 -8.85
C LEU A 53 -1.98 -0.98 -9.08
N HIS A 54 -0.70 -1.21 -9.44
CA HIS A 54 -0.08 -2.53 -9.48
C HIS A 54 0.90 -2.70 -8.33
N LEU A 55 0.88 -3.87 -7.69
CA LEU A 55 1.75 -4.22 -6.57
C LEU A 55 2.21 -5.68 -6.76
N ALA A 56 3.51 -5.90 -6.56
CA ALA A 56 4.08 -7.21 -6.28
C ALA A 56 4.47 -7.24 -4.79
N LEU A 57 3.84 -8.15 -4.04
CA LEU A 57 3.98 -8.24 -2.59
C LEU A 57 4.42 -9.64 -2.21
N GLU A 58 5.29 -9.73 -1.23
CA GLU A 58 5.68 -10.96 -0.56
C GLU A 58 5.09 -10.97 0.85
N PHE A 59 4.44 -12.06 1.20
CA PHE A 59 3.88 -12.29 2.52
C PHE A 59 4.40 -13.61 3.06
N ASP A 60 4.85 -13.60 4.29
CA ASP A 60 5.26 -14.79 5.01
C ASP A 60 4.62 -14.78 6.41
N PRO A 61 3.69 -15.72 6.70
CA PRO A 61 3.13 -15.87 8.03
C PRO A 61 4.19 -16.03 9.13
N ALA A 62 5.34 -16.64 8.82
CA ALA A 62 6.42 -16.86 9.78
C ALA A 62 7.00 -15.53 10.33
N TRP A 63 7.00 -14.46 9.53
CA TRP A 63 7.45 -13.14 10.00
C TRP A 63 6.57 -12.63 11.13
N VAL A 64 5.26 -12.85 11.01
CA VAL A 64 4.27 -12.38 11.99
C VAL A 64 4.20 -13.33 13.17
N GLU A 65 4.41 -14.63 12.99
CA GLU A 65 4.51 -15.61 14.08
C GLU A 65 5.67 -15.30 15.04
N GLY A 66 6.79 -14.78 14.51
CA GLY A 66 7.94 -14.39 15.32
C GLY A 66 7.72 -13.16 16.22
N TRP A 67 6.65 -12.39 16.03
CA TRP A 67 6.38 -11.20 16.85
C TRP A 67 5.83 -11.56 18.22
N THR A 68 6.18 -10.78 19.23
CA THR A 68 5.52 -10.85 20.53
C THR A 68 4.09 -10.30 20.45
N ASP A 69 3.27 -10.62 21.45
CA ASP A 69 1.90 -10.11 21.54
C ASP A 69 1.86 -8.59 21.67
N GLY A 70 2.80 -8.02 22.44
CA GLY A 70 2.96 -6.56 22.55
C GLY A 70 3.32 -5.91 21.22
N GLU A 71 4.19 -6.55 20.43
CA GLU A 71 4.56 -6.09 19.09
C GLU A 71 3.41 -6.12 18.10
N CYS A 72 2.55 -7.14 18.15
CA CYS A 72 1.32 -7.20 17.35
C CYS A 72 0.39 -6.05 17.71
N LEU A 73 0.22 -5.78 19.00
CA LEU A 73 -0.65 -4.71 19.49
C LEU A 73 -0.13 -3.32 19.14
N ASP A 74 1.17 -3.06 19.30
CA ASP A 74 1.79 -1.79 18.93
C ASP A 74 1.57 -1.47 17.45
N ARG A 75 1.89 -2.43 16.57
CA ARG A 75 1.65 -2.32 15.13
C ARG A 75 0.17 -2.08 14.82
N TRP A 76 -0.73 -2.80 15.50
CA TRP A 76 -2.17 -2.65 15.33
C TRP A 76 -2.67 -1.25 15.71
N LEU A 77 -2.15 -0.68 16.80
CA LEU A 77 -2.52 0.66 17.23
C LEU A 77 -2.06 1.74 16.24
N ARG A 78 -0.97 1.53 15.50
CA ARG A 78 -0.57 2.46 14.42
C ARG A 78 -1.62 2.57 13.31
N LEU A 79 -2.49 1.57 13.13
CA LEU A 79 -3.55 1.60 12.11
C LEU A 79 -4.86 2.24 12.58
N TYR A 80 -5.25 1.97 13.83
CA TYR A 80 -6.61 2.24 14.33
C TYR A 80 -6.66 3.03 15.63
N CYS A 81 -5.52 3.53 16.13
CA CYS A 81 -5.51 4.43 17.27
C CYS A 81 -5.87 5.86 16.80
N PRO A 82 -6.81 6.54 17.48
CA PRO A 82 -7.03 7.96 17.27
C PRO A 82 -5.75 8.77 17.46
N ALA A 83 -5.58 9.82 16.66
CA ALA A 83 -4.37 10.66 16.67
C ALA A 83 -4.21 11.46 17.97
N ASP A 84 -5.30 11.69 18.70
CA ASP A 84 -5.36 12.44 19.96
C ASP A 84 -5.09 11.60 21.22
N TYR A 85 -4.83 10.31 21.07
CA TYR A 85 -4.46 9.46 22.21
C TYR A 85 -3.07 9.83 22.75
N SER A 86 -3.01 10.14 24.04
CA SER A 86 -1.76 10.22 24.79
C SER A 86 -1.05 8.86 24.89
N GLU A 87 0.25 8.88 25.16
CA GLU A 87 1.03 7.66 25.37
C GLU A 87 0.47 6.79 26.50
N GLN A 88 -0.06 7.41 27.56
CA GLN A 88 -0.72 6.68 28.64
C GLN A 88 -1.98 5.95 28.16
N GLN A 89 -2.79 6.58 27.29
CA GLN A 89 -4.00 5.95 26.74
C GLN A 89 -3.65 4.78 25.83
N LYS A 90 -2.58 4.89 25.02
CA LYS A 90 -2.06 3.79 24.22
C LYS A 90 -1.57 2.64 25.11
N ALA A 91 -0.74 2.93 26.11
CA ALA A 91 -0.22 1.95 27.05
C ALA A 91 -1.35 1.20 27.80
N ASN A 92 -2.34 1.92 28.33
CA ASN A 92 -3.49 1.32 29.02
C ASN A 92 -4.27 0.37 28.10
N ARG A 93 -4.41 0.72 26.82
CA ARG A 93 -5.10 -0.11 25.83
C ARG A 93 -4.31 -1.37 25.49
N ILE A 94 -2.99 -1.26 25.35
CA ILE A 94 -2.09 -2.42 25.19
C ILE A 94 -2.26 -3.37 26.39
N THR A 95 -2.12 -2.87 27.61
CA THR A 95 -2.24 -3.67 28.84
C THR A 95 -3.58 -4.40 28.92
N ASN A 96 -4.69 -3.71 28.62
CA ASN A 96 -6.02 -4.32 28.62
C ASN A 96 -6.15 -5.42 27.55
N TRP A 97 -5.62 -5.18 26.35
CA TRP A 97 -5.77 -6.14 25.24
C TRP A 97 -4.80 -7.31 25.33
N LEU A 98 -3.66 -7.16 26.01
CA LEU A 98 -2.76 -8.28 26.34
C LEU A 98 -3.46 -9.34 27.20
N ALA A 99 -4.46 -8.97 27.99
CA ALA A 99 -5.28 -9.92 28.74
C ALA A 99 -6.32 -10.67 27.87
N GLN A 100 -6.35 -10.46 26.55
CA GLN A 100 -7.34 -11.03 25.62
C GLN A 100 -6.65 -11.83 24.50
N PRO A 101 -6.22 -13.08 24.76
CA PRO A 101 -5.41 -13.85 23.82
C PRO A 101 -6.10 -14.08 22.47
N GLU A 102 -7.41 -14.31 22.45
CA GLU A 102 -8.19 -14.48 21.21
C GLU A 102 -8.11 -13.24 20.31
N ARG A 103 -8.17 -12.05 20.91
CA ARG A 103 -8.06 -10.78 20.19
C ARG A 103 -6.67 -10.62 19.58
N ILE A 104 -5.63 -10.96 20.33
CA ILE A 104 -4.25 -10.88 19.87
C ILE A 104 -4.04 -11.83 18.68
N GLN A 105 -4.58 -13.06 18.76
CA GLN A 105 -4.50 -14.01 17.66
C GLN A 105 -5.21 -13.49 16.40
N GLN A 106 -6.39 -12.87 16.55
CA GLN A 106 -7.07 -12.24 15.41
C GLN A 106 -6.27 -11.08 14.81
N ILE A 107 -5.65 -10.25 15.65
CA ILE A 107 -4.77 -9.16 15.21
C ILE A 107 -3.59 -9.73 14.41
N ARG A 108 -2.93 -10.77 14.94
CA ARG A 108 -1.81 -11.46 14.30
C ARG A 108 -2.19 -11.97 12.90
N LEU A 109 -3.32 -12.68 12.78
CA LEU A 109 -3.83 -13.17 11.50
C LEU A 109 -4.13 -12.03 10.50
N ARG A 110 -4.63 -10.88 10.99
CA ARG A 110 -4.91 -9.71 10.15
C ARG A 110 -3.64 -9.01 9.69
N LEU A 111 -2.62 -8.90 10.54
CA LEU A 111 -1.31 -8.34 10.19
C LEU A 111 -0.54 -9.19 9.16
N ALA A 112 -0.88 -10.48 9.02
CA ALA A 112 -0.38 -11.37 7.98
C ALA A 112 -1.27 -11.40 6.71
N SER A 113 -2.35 -10.62 6.65
CA SER A 113 -3.35 -10.74 5.58
C SER A 113 -3.19 -9.70 4.48
N VAL A 114 -3.02 -10.18 3.23
CA VAL A 114 -3.06 -9.35 2.02
C VAL A 114 -4.36 -8.56 1.92
N SER A 115 -5.48 -9.17 2.32
CA SER A 115 -6.79 -8.52 2.22
C SER A 115 -6.92 -7.36 3.21
N GLU A 116 -6.36 -7.49 4.40
CA GLU A 116 -6.36 -6.39 5.38
C GLU A 116 -5.40 -5.28 4.95
N PHE A 117 -4.20 -5.63 4.49
CA PHE A 117 -3.24 -4.67 3.92
C PHE A 117 -3.89 -3.84 2.80
N MET A 118 -4.51 -4.51 1.82
CA MET A 118 -5.16 -3.83 0.68
C MET A 118 -6.36 -3.00 1.12
N LYS A 119 -7.10 -3.42 2.15
CA LYS A 119 -8.19 -2.62 2.73
C LYS A 119 -7.64 -1.32 3.33
N CYS A 120 -6.61 -1.40 4.17
CA CYS A 120 -5.98 -0.23 4.80
C CYS A 120 -5.39 0.76 3.78
N LEU A 121 -4.85 0.26 2.67
CA LEU A 121 -4.35 1.08 1.57
C LEU A 121 -5.49 1.75 0.80
N ASN A 122 -6.42 0.95 0.28
CA ASN A 122 -7.48 1.43 -0.60
C ASN A 122 -8.43 2.40 0.12
N GLU A 123 -8.78 2.12 1.38
CA GLU A 123 -9.67 2.99 2.17
C GLU A 123 -9.02 4.35 2.43
N HIS A 124 -7.73 4.39 2.77
CA HIS A 124 -7.00 5.63 3.02
C HIS A 124 -6.98 6.53 1.76
N ILE A 125 -6.61 5.95 0.62
CA ILE A 125 -6.54 6.68 -0.65
C ILE A 125 -7.94 7.15 -1.09
N ALA A 126 -8.97 6.30 -0.96
CA ALA A 126 -10.34 6.67 -1.30
C ALA A 126 -10.85 7.83 -0.45
N ARG A 127 -10.57 7.84 0.86
CA ARG A 127 -10.97 8.94 1.76
C ARG A 127 -10.29 10.25 1.38
N MET A 128 -8.99 10.23 1.12
CA MET A 128 -8.22 11.41 0.73
C MET A 128 -8.70 11.97 -0.62
N ALA A 129 -8.87 11.10 -1.62
CA ALA A 129 -9.31 11.52 -2.95
C ALA A 129 -10.75 12.05 -2.94
N ASN A 130 -11.69 11.36 -2.27
CA ASN A 130 -13.07 11.84 -2.17
C ASN A 130 -13.17 13.18 -1.44
N LEU A 131 -12.35 13.39 -0.40
CA LEU A 131 -12.29 14.65 0.32
C LEU A 131 -11.77 15.77 -0.59
N GLU A 132 -10.68 15.54 -1.32
CA GLU A 132 -10.12 16.51 -2.28
C GLU A 132 -11.08 16.83 -3.43
N ASP A 133 -11.85 15.84 -3.89
CA ASP A 133 -12.81 15.99 -4.98
C ASP A 133 -14.17 16.52 -4.51
N GLY A 134 -14.35 16.72 -3.20
CA GLY A 134 -15.61 17.19 -2.62
C GLY A 134 -16.78 16.24 -2.90
N CYS A 135 -16.51 14.95 -3.09
CA CYS A 135 -17.50 13.96 -3.50
C CYS A 135 -17.70 12.86 -2.46
N THR A 136 -18.81 12.14 -2.57
CA THR A 136 -19.11 10.97 -1.74
C THR A 136 -19.33 9.76 -2.64
N GLY A 137 -19.05 8.55 -2.14
CA GLY A 137 -19.28 7.31 -2.85
C GLY A 137 -18.02 6.47 -3.11
N ARG A 138 -18.12 5.54 -4.05
CA ARG A 138 -17.06 4.57 -4.35
C ARG A 138 -15.96 5.20 -5.20
N PHE A 139 -14.73 5.14 -4.69
CA PHE A 139 -13.53 5.52 -5.45
C PHE A 139 -12.97 4.35 -6.27
N TRP A 140 -13.00 3.13 -5.73
CA TRP A 140 -12.53 1.91 -6.40
C TRP A 140 -13.69 1.14 -7.05
N GLU A 141 -13.48 0.57 -8.24
CA GLU A 141 -14.50 -0.20 -8.98
C GLU A 141 -14.99 -1.42 -8.18
N GLY A 142 -14.10 -2.05 -7.43
CA GLY A 142 -14.42 -3.24 -6.65
C GLY A 142 -13.24 -3.74 -5.82
N ARG A 143 -13.26 -5.04 -5.50
CA ARG A 143 -12.13 -5.70 -4.84
C ARG A 143 -10.90 -5.70 -5.75
N PHE A 144 -9.73 -5.72 -5.12
CA PHE A 144 -8.47 -5.91 -5.83
C PHE A 144 -8.42 -7.30 -6.47
N LYS A 145 -7.78 -7.38 -7.64
CA LYS A 145 -7.39 -8.65 -8.26
C LYS A 145 -6.04 -9.10 -7.68
N CYS A 146 -5.94 -10.37 -7.32
CA CYS A 146 -4.73 -10.98 -6.76
C CYS A 146 -4.41 -12.27 -7.53
N GLN A 147 -3.16 -12.40 -7.96
CA GLN A 147 -2.63 -13.61 -8.58
C GLN A 147 -1.46 -14.07 -7.70
N ARG A 148 -1.49 -15.33 -7.28
CA ARG A 148 -0.40 -15.93 -6.52
C ARG A 148 0.73 -16.33 -7.47
N LEU A 149 1.95 -15.94 -7.13
CA LEU A 149 3.19 -16.31 -7.82
C LEU A 149 3.85 -17.42 -7.00
N LEU A 150 4.23 -18.52 -7.64
CA LEU A 150 4.63 -19.76 -6.96
C LEU A 150 6.13 -20.07 -7.06
N ASP A 151 6.85 -19.34 -7.91
CA ASP A 151 8.27 -19.54 -8.17
C ASP A 151 8.98 -18.20 -8.38
N GLU A 152 10.30 -18.21 -8.20
CA GLU A 152 11.14 -17.01 -8.29
C GLU A 152 11.11 -16.37 -9.68
N GLN A 153 10.99 -17.18 -10.74
CA GLN A 153 10.92 -16.69 -12.11
C GLN A 153 9.62 -15.92 -12.35
N ALA A 154 8.49 -16.41 -11.82
CA ALA A 154 7.21 -15.74 -11.86
C ALA A 154 7.22 -14.44 -11.03
N VAL A 155 7.91 -14.43 -9.89
CA VAL A 155 8.13 -13.22 -9.07
C VAL A 155 8.92 -12.18 -9.86
N LEU A 156 10.08 -12.56 -10.41
CA LEU A 156 10.93 -11.66 -11.19
C LEU A 156 10.18 -11.13 -12.42
N SER A 157 9.48 -12.00 -13.14
CA SER A 157 8.67 -11.63 -14.30
C SER A 157 7.56 -10.64 -13.92
N ALA A 158 6.90 -10.84 -12.78
CA ALA A 158 5.88 -9.91 -12.29
C ALA A 158 6.49 -8.57 -11.88
N MET A 159 7.65 -8.55 -11.23
CA MET A 159 8.34 -7.31 -10.88
C MET A 159 8.70 -6.52 -12.14
N VAL A 160 9.34 -7.17 -13.13
CA VAL A 160 9.65 -6.57 -14.44
C VAL A 160 8.39 -6.06 -15.12
N TYR A 161 7.32 -6.85 -15.12
CA TYR A 161 6.03 -6.42 -15.68
C TYR A 161 5.50 -5.17 -14.99
N VAL A 162 5.54 -5.11 -13.65
CA VAL A 162 5.09 -3.96 -12.85
C VAL A 162 5.90 -2.72 -13.20
N ASP A 163 7.22 -2.85 -13.21
CA ASP A 163 8.17 -1.77 -13.47
C ASP A 163 8.06 -1.22 -14.91
N LEU A 164 7.71 -2.06 -15.89
CA LEU A 164 7.53 -1.66 -17.28
C LEU A 164 6.14 -1.07 -17.60
N ASN A 165 5.16 -1.13 -16.68
CA ASN A 165 3.81 -0.64 -16.98
C ASN A 165 3.75 0.84 -17.36
N PRO A 166 4.45 1.77 -16.67
CA PRO A 166 4.44 3.18 -17.06
C PRO A 166 4.96 3.42 -18.47
N ILE A 167 5.97 2.67 -18.92
CA ILE A 167 6.51 2.76 -20.28
C ILE A 167 5.48 2.22 -21.29
N ARG A 168 4.86 1.08 -21.00
CA ARG A 168 3.86 0.45 -21.88
C ARG A 168 2.63 1.31 -22.10
N GLU A 169 2.22 2.07 -21.09
CA GLU A 169 1.10 3.03 -21.17
C GLU A 169 1.55 4.43 -21.63
N ALA A 170 2.79 4.57 -22.12
CA ALA A 170 3.38 5.82 -22.59
C ALA A 170 3.35 6.97 -21.56
N MET A 171 3.41 6.63 -20.27
CA MET A 171 3.56 7.59 -19.16
C MET A 171 5.03 7.95 -18.90
N ALA A 172 5.98 7.11 -19.34
CA ALA A 172 7.43 7.33 -19.25
C ALA A 172 8.13 6.80 -20.51
N THR A 173 9.32 7.32 -20.82
CA THR A 173 10.12 6.89 -21.99
C THR A 173 11.16 5.84 -21.65
N ASP A 174 11.59 5.79 -20.39
CA ASP A 174 12.64 4.93 -19.88
C ASP A 174 12.41 4.66 -18.38
N LEU A 175 13.26 3.83 -17.77
CA LEU A 175 13.09 3.41 -16.37
C LEU A 175 13.48 4.54 -15.40
N GLU A 176 14.44 5.37 -15.77
CA GLU A 176 14.96 6.50 -15.00
C GLU A 176 13.92 7.62 -14.88
N SER A 177 13.16 7.87 -15.95
CA SER A 177 12.06 8.85 -16.01
C SER A 177 10.72 8.30 -15.52
N SER A 178 10.65 7.01 -15.15
CA SER A 178 9.42 6.39 -14.66
C SER A 178 9.15 6.73 -13.18
N ASP A 179 8.73 7.97 -12.95
CA ASP A 179 8.46 8.51 -11.61
C ASP A 179 7.50 7.66 -10.76
N TYR A 180 7.80 7.56 -9.46
CA TYR A 180 7.01 6.82 -8.47
C TYR A 180 6.85 5.33 -8.79
N THR A 181 7.93 4.70 -9.27
CA THR A 181 8.04 3.25 -9.39
C THR A 181 9.14 2.68 -8.51
N SER A 182 9.04 1.39 -8.19
CA SER A 182 10.09 0.66 -7.50
C SER A 182 11.41 0.59 -8.27
N ILE A 183 11.37 0.47 -9.60
CA ILE A 183 12.60 0.44 -10.41
C ILE A 183 13.37 1.76 -10.35
N GLN A 184 12.69 2.90 -10.47
CA GLN A 184 13.33 4.20 -10.37
C GLN A 184 13.98 4.38 -8.99
N GLN A 185 13.26 3.99 -7.92
CA GLN A 185 13.82 4.04 -6.56
C GLN A 185 15.11 3.21 -6.45
N ARG A 186 15.11 1.96 -6.94
CA ARG A 186 16.29 1.08 -6.91
C ARG A 186 17.46 1.62 -7.74
N LEU A 187 17.18 2.22 -8.90
CA LEU A 187 18.21 2.84 -9.75
C LEU A 187 18.89 4.00 -9.03
N ARG A 188 18.11 4.87 -8.37
CA ARG A 188 18.65 5.98 -7.55
C ARG A 188 19.49 5.47 -6.38
N GLU A 189 18.98 4.50 -5.63
CA GLU A 189 19.72 3.88 -4.51
C GLU A 189 21.03 3.19 -4.96
N THR A 190 21.06 2.65 -6.18
CA THR A 190 22.28 2.02 -6.74
C THR A 190 23.29 3.07 -7.18
N ALA A 191 22.83 4.15 -7.81
CA ALA A 191 23.69 5.26 -8.22
C ALA A 191 24.33 5.98 -7.02
N GLU A 192 23.63 6.08 -5.89
CA GLU A 192 24.16 6.66 -4.64
C GLU A 192 25.21 5.77 -3.93
N ARG A 193 25.34 4.49 -4.32
CA ARG A 193 26.29 3.53 -3.73
C ARG A 193 27.59 3.37 -4.53
N LEU A 194 27.68 4.00 -5.71
CA LEU A 194 28.84 4.00 -6.61
C LEU A 194 29.62 5.31 -6.47
#